data_AF-A0A844EDC7-F1
#
_entry.id   AF-A0A844EDC7-F1
#
_cell.length_a   1.000
_cell.length_b   1.000
_cell.length_c   1.000
_cell.angle_alpha   90.00
_cell.angle_beta   90.00
_cell.angle_gamma   90.00
#
_symmetry.space_group_name_H-M   'P 1'
#
loop_
_entity.id
_entity.type
_entity.pdbx_description
1 polymer ?
#
loop_
_entity_poly.entity_id
_entity_poly.type
_entity_poly.pdbx_seq_one_letter_code
_entity_poly.pdbx_strand_id
1 'polypeptide(L)' 'MAKITLYSKNNCMQCKMTKRYLSEHNVEFEEHNINEQPQYIDYLKQRGFMA' A
#
# COMPACT_ATOMS: atom_id res chain seq x y z
N MET A 1 -4.47 3.24 18.28
CA MET A 1 -3.36 3.74 17.44
C MET A 1 -3.70 3.44 15.99
N ALA A 2 -3.72 4.43 15.11
CA ALA A 2 -4.07 4.20 13.71
C ALA A 2 -2.87 3.59 12.99
N LYS A 3 -2.95 2.31 12.63
CA LYS A 3 -1.91 1.63 11.84
C LYS A 3 -2.12 1.97 10.38
N ILE A 4 -1.15 2.60 9.74
CA ILE A 4 -1.22 2.92 8.31
C ILE A 4 -0.69 1.74 7.54
N THR A 5 -1.50 1.22 6.61
CA THR A 5 -1.13 0.10 5.75
C THR A 5 -1.09 0.60 4.31
N LEU A 6 0.10 0.64 3.73
CA LEU A 6 0.35 1.03 2.36
C LEU A 6 0.33 -0.21 1.46
N TYR A 7 -0.71 -0.34 0.65
CA TYR A 7 -0.76 -1.37 -0.39
C TYR A 7 -0.09 -0.83 -1.66
N SER A 8 1.02 -1.46 -2.07
CA SER A 8 1.79 -1.07 -3.25
C SER A 8 1.76 -2.16 -4.31
N LYS A 9 1.96 -1.79 -5.58
CA LYS A 9 2.11 -2.74 -6.69
C LYS A 9 3.40 -2.47 -7.46
N ASN A 10 4.02 -3.52 -7.98
CA ASN A 10 5.15 -3.38 -8.89
C ASN A 10 4.76 -2.49 -10.07
N ASN A 11 5.68 -1.60 -10.46
CA ASN A 11 5.50 -0.63 -11.53
C ASN A 11 4.45 0.48 -11.28
N CYS A 12 4.13 0.80 -10.03
CA CYS A 12 3.26 1.93 -9.68
C CYS A 12 4.07 3.14 -9.18
N MET A 13 4.23 4.15 -10.03
CA MET A 13 4.90 5.40 -9.65
C MET A 13 4.22 6.09 -8.47
N GLN A 14 2.88 6.14 -8.46
CA GLN A 14 2.11 6.76 -7.38
C GLN A 14 2.38 6.09 -6.03
N CYS A 15 2.45 4.75 -6.01
CA CYS A 15 2.72 3.98 -4.80
C CYS A 15 4.11 4.30 -4.22
N LYS A 16 5.12 4.48 -5.09
CA LYS A 16 6.48 4.90 -4.68
C LYS A 16 6.49 6.31 -4.10
N MET A 17 5.71 7.23 -4.69
CA MET A 17 5.58 8.60 -4.17
C MET A 17 4.92 8.61 -2.79
N THR A 18 3.83 7.87 -2.60
CA THR A 18 3.16 7.75 -1.29
C THR A 18 4.07 7.14 -0.24
N LYS A 19 4.82 6.08 -0.58
CA LYS A 19 5.83 5.47 0.31
C LYS A 19 6.87 6.50 0.77
N ARG A 20 7.40 7.25 -0.19
CA ARG A 20 8.42 8.27 0.08
C ARG A 20 7.86 9.37 0.96
N TYR A 21 6.66 9.86 0.68
CA TYR A 21 5.99 10.88 1.48
C TYR A 21 5.82 10.43 2.94
N LEU A 22 5.27 9.23 3.17
CA LEU A 22 5.10 8.69 4.52
C LEU A 22 6.44 8.55 5.25
N SER A 23 7.48 8.08 4.55
CA SER A 23 8.83 7.95 5.11
C SER A 23 9.48 9.29 5.42
N GLU A 24 9.33 10.31 4.56
CA GLU A 24 9.86 11.66 4.78
C GLU A 24 9.19 12.33 6.00
N HIS A 25 7.89 12.05 6.20
CA HIS A 25 7.13 12.52 7.35
C HIS A 25 7.35 11.68 8.63
N ASN A 26 8.28 10.70 8.64
CA ASN A 26 8.54 9.80 9.78
C ASN A 26 7.26 9.11 10.30
N VAL A 27 6.35 8.79 9.38
CA VAL A 27 5.11 8.08 9.71
C VAL A 27 5.40 6.58 9.70
N GLU A 28 5.02 5.88 10.76
CA GLU A 28 5.07 4.41 10.76
C GLU A 28 3.96 3.86 9.87
N PHE A 29 4.34 3.15 8.81
CA PHE A 29 3.42 2.46 7.92
C PHE A 29 3.95 1.06 7.55
N GLU A 30 3.02 0.14 7.31
CA GLU A 30 3.32 -1.19 6.79
C GLU A 30 3.12 -1.23 5.28
N GLU A 31 4.18 -1.55 4.54
CA GLU A 31 4.07 -1.78 3.11
C GLU A 31 3.69 -3.24 2.81
N HIS A 32 2.59 -3.44 2.07
CA HIS A 32 2.22 -4.72 1.51
C HIS A 32 2.20 -4.66 -0.02
N ASN A 33 3.17 -5.32 -0.64
CA ASN A 33 3.22 -5.44 -2.09
C ASN A 33 2.20 -6.48 -2.58
N ILE A 34 1.16 -6.04 -3.27
CA ILE A 34 0.12 -6.92 -3.80
C ILE A 34 0.62 -7.84 -4.93
N ASN A 35 1.79 -7.58 -5.51
CA ASN A 35 2.40 -8.50 -6.50
C ASN A 35 3.05 -9.71 -5.83
N GLU A 36 3.67 -9.50 -4.66
CA GLU A 36 4.28 -10.59 -3.90
C GLU A 36 3.24 -11.31 -3.04
N GLN A 37 2.21 -10.59 -2.60
CA GLN A 37 1.14 -11.08 -1.73
C GLN A 37 -0.22 -10.88 -2.41
N PRO A 38 -0.56 -11.72 -3.42
CA PRO A 38 -1.83 -11.61 -4.16
C PRO A 38 -3.06 -11.79 -3.27
N GLN A 39 -2.92 -12.36 -2.07
CA GLN A 39 -3.96 -12.44 -1.05
C GLN A 39 -4.57 -11.07 -0.69
N TYR A 40 -3.78 -10.00 -0.76
CA TYR A 40 -4.29 -8.65 -0.49
C TYR A 40 -5.08 -8.06 -1.67
N ILE A 41 -4.94 -8.60 -2.88
CA ILE A 41 -5.77 -8.19 -4.02
C ILE A 41 -7.23 -8.52 -3.73
N ASP A 42 -7.50 -9.73 -3.24
CA ASP A 42 -8.85 -10.15 -2.89
C ASP A 42 -9.41 -9.32 -1.73
N TYR A 43 -8.58 -9.06 -0.72
CA TYR A 43 -8.91 -8.17 0.40
C TYR A 43 -9.29 -6.75 -0.06
N LEU A 44 -8.50 -6.17 -0.97
CA LEU A 44 -8.76 -4.83 -1.53
C LEU A 44 -10.03 -4.81 -2.38
N LYS A 45 -10.24 -5.84 -3.22
CA LYS A 45 -11.45 -6.00 -4.02
C LYS A 45 -12.71 -6.10 -3.15
N GLN A 46 -12.67 -6.90 -2.09
CA GLN A 46 -13.80 -7.04 -1.15
C GLN A 46 -14.12 -5.72 -0.43
N ARG A 47 -13.12 -4.88 -0.20
CA ARG A 47 -13.32 -3.52 0.34
C ARG A 47 -13.72 -2.47 -0.70
N GLY A 48 -13.85 -2.84 -1.97
CA GLY A 48 -14.23 -1.93 -3.05
C GLY A 48 -13.10 -1.05 -3.59
N PHE A 49 -11.85 -1.31 -3.20
CA PHE A 49 -10.68 -0.65 -3.78
C PHE A 49 -10.36 -1.30 -5.13
N MET A 50 -11.10 -0.90 -6.15
CA MET A 50 -10.86 -1.25 -7.55
C MET A 50 -10.11 -0.07 -8.20
N ALA A 51 -8.83 -0.26 -8.53
CA ALA A 51 -8.00 0.71 -9.24
C ALA A 51 -7.38 0.07 -10.49
#